data_AF-A0A7W7G3P8-F1
#
_entry.id   AF-A0A7W7G3P8-F1
#
_cell.length_a   1.000
_cell.length_b   1.000
_cell.length_c   1.000
_cell.angle_alpha   90.00
_cell.angle_beta   90.00
_cell.angle_gamma   90.00
#
_symmetry.space_group_name_H-M   'P 1'
#
loop_
_entity.id
_entity.type
_entity.pdbx_description
1 polymer ?
#
loop_
_entity_poly.entity_id
_entity_poly.type
_entity_poly.pdbx_seq_one_letter_code
_entity_poly.pdbx_strand_id
1 'polypeptide(L)' 'MTDARGDAPLMETGIDPATLGDDDLFRELASLYRARLATLRHGPDAALSNHFKRTAELETEYITRYPSREVDPDRLTQDF' A
#
# COMPACT_ATOMS: atom_id res chain seq x y z
N MET A 1 20.87 -3.40 35.94
CA MET A 1 20.83 -4.26 34.73
C MET A 1 19.58 -3.84 33.99
N THR A 2 19.77 -2.88 33.10
CA THR A 2 18.76 -1.89 32.69
C THR A 2 17.93 -2.41 31.52
N ASP A 3 16.62 -2.41 31.78
CA ASP A 3 15.52 -2.10 30.88
C ASP A 3 15.08 -3.19 29.90
N ALA A 4 13.99 -3.84 30.31
CA ALA A 4 13.00 -4.47 29.45
C ALA A 4 12.34 -3.40 28.57
N ARG A 5 13.09 -2.88 27.59
CA ARG A 5 12.50 -2.16 26.48
C ARG A 5 11.62 -3.15 25.74
N GLY A 6 10.33 -3.02 25.97
CA GLY A 6 9.30 -3.69 25.22
C GLY A 6 9.65 -3.62 23.75
N ASP A 7 9.87 -4.79 23.18
CA ASP A 7 9.73 -5.05 21.76
C ASP A 7 8.25 -4.82 21.42
N ALA A 8 7.83 -3.55 21.47
CA ALA A 8 6.62 -3.14 20.80
C ALA A 8 6.93 -3.38 19.33
N PRO A 9 6.22 -4.29 18.64
CA PRO A 9 6.51 -4.57 17.24
C PRO A 9 6.52 -3.22 16.54
N LEU A 10 7.63 -2.92 15.86
CA LEU A 10 7.76 -1.79 14.95
C LEU A 10 6.44 -1.71 14.22
N MET A 11 5.61 -0.70 14.58
CA MET A 11 4.22 -0.61 14.15
C MET A 11 4.16 -1.01 12.69
N GLU A 12 3.60 -2.18 12.39
CA GLU A 12 3.37 -2.59 11.00
C GLU A 12 2.38 -1.55 10.47
N THR A 13 2.90 -0.54 9.77
CA THR A 13 2.34 0.82 9.83
C THR A 13 1.15 0.92 8.89
N GLY A 14 -0.02 0.43 9.31
CA GLY A 14 -1.25 0.55 8.56
C GLY A 14 -2.39 -0.25 9.16
N ILE A 15 -3.62 0.26 9.02
CA ILE A 15 -4.85 -0.48 9.34
C ILE A 15 -5.00 -1.64 8.34
N ASP A 16 -5.43 -2.82 8.77
CA ASP A 16 -5.71 -3.93 7.84
C ASP A 16 -6.63 -3.45 6.69
N PRO A 17 -6.21 -3.55 5.42
CA PRO A 17 -7.02 -3.10 4.29
C PRO A 17 -8.44 -3.67 4.28
N ALA A 18 -8.63 -4.91 4.72
CA ALA A 18 -9.94 -5.56 4.77
C ALA A 18 -10.92 -4.86 5.73
N THR A 19 -10.40 -4.05 6.67
CA THR A 19 -11.21 -3.28 7.63
C THR A 19 -11.49 -1.85 7.19
N LEU A 20 -10.87 -1.37 6.11
CA LEU A 20 -11.09 -0.02 5.58
C LEU A 20 -12.43 0.07 4.86
N GLY A 21 -13.11 1.22 4.97
CA GLY A 21 -14.17 1.58 4.02
C GLY A 21 -13.59 1.92 2.65
N ASP A 22 -14.41 1.92 1.60
CA ASP A 22 -13.96 2.17 0.22
C ASP A 22 -13.28 3.54 0.07
N ASP A 23 -13.88 4.60 0.62
CA ASP A 23 -13.30 5.95 0.58
C ASP A 23 -11.93 6.04 1.27
N ASP A 24 -11.78 5.31 2.38
CA ASP A 24 -10.51 5.24 3.11
C ASP A 24 -9.47 4.46 2.30
N LEU A 25 -9.86 3.33 1.71
CA LEU A 25 -9.00 2.53 0.82
C LEU A 25 -8.45 3.39 -0.33
N PHE A 26 -9.30 4.13 -1.02
CA PHE A 26 -8.88 5.01 -2.12
C PHE A 26 -8.00 6.17 -1.63
N ARG A 27 -8.30 6.75 -0.47
CA ARG A 27 -7.47 7.82 0.11
C ARG A 27 -6.06 7.31 0.43
N GLU A 28 -5.95 6.12 1.02
CA GLU A 28 -4.67 5.52 1.37
C GLU A 28 -3.85 5.14 0.12
N LEU A 29 -4.47 4.52 -0.88
CA LEU A 29 -3.83 4.25 -2.18
C LEU A 29 -3.30 5.52 -2.83
N ALA A 30 -4.13 6.57 -2.89
CA ALA A 30 -3.72 7.86 -3.45
C ALA A 30 -2.55 8.48 -2.68
N SER A 31 -2.53 8.35 -1.35
CA SER A 31 -1.42 8.83 -0.51
C SER A 31 -0.11 8.09 -0.82
N LEU A 32 -0.16 6.77 -0.90
CA LEU A 32 1.03 5.96 -1.23
C LEU A 32 1.58 6.28 -2.61
N TYR A 33 0.73 6.36 -3.63
CA TYR A 33 1.18 6.64 -4.99
C TYR A 33 1.82 8.03 -5.12
N ARG A 34 1.30 9.04 -4.43
CA ARG A 34 1.91 10.39 -4.41
C ARG A 34 3.34 10.38 -3.87
N ALA A 35 3.59 9.63 -2.80
CA ALA A 35 4.91 9.57 -2.17
C ALA A 35 5.86 8.55 -2.81
N ARG A 36 5.35 7.62 -3.62
CA ARG A 36 6.06 6.40 -4.01
C ARG A 36 7.41 6.64 -4.67
N LEU A 37 7.46 7.53 -5.65
CA LEU A 37 8.70 7.80 -6.39
C LEU A 37 9.75 8.48 -5.50
N ALA A 38 9.33 9.38 -4.61
CA ALA A 38 10.23 10.04 -3.67
C ALA A 38 10.83 9.02 -2.69
N THR A 39 10.02 8.15 -2.10
CA THR A 39 10.51 7.07 -1.23
C THR A 39 11.44 6.12 -1.98
N LEU A 40 11.11 5.76 -3.22
CA LEU A 40 11.96 4.88 -4.04
C LEU A 40 13.35 5.46 -4.29
N ARG A 41 13.45 6.76 -4.58
CA ARG A 41 14.72 7.40 -4.95
C ARG A 41 15.54 7.86 -3.74
N HIS A 42 14.88 8.21 -2.64
CA HIS A 42 15.49 9.00 -1.57
C HIS A 42 15.12 8.52 -0.16
N GLY A 43 14.19 7.57 -0.03
CA GLY A 43 13.82 7.02 1.26
C GLY A 43 14.86 6.04 1.80
N PRO A 44 14.94 5.84 3.12
CA PRO A 44 15.72 4.75 3.69
C PRO A 44 15.11 3.39 3.32
N ASP A 45 15.93 2.34 3.28
CA ASP A 45 15.52 0.98 2.89
C ASP A 45 14.31 0.48 3.68
N ALA A 46 14.22 0.78 4.97
CA ALA A 46 13.09 0.42 5.80
C ALA A 46 11.77 1.08 5.33
N ALA A 47 11.81 2.35 4.93
CA ALA A 47 10.63 3.04 4.39
C ALA A 47 10.25 2.48 3.02
N LEU A 48 11.24 2.19 2.17
CA LEU A 48 11.00 1.58 0.86
C LEU A 48 10.34 0.19 1.00
N SER A 49 10.86 -0.64 1.91
CA SER A 49 10.28 -1.96 2.24
C SER A 49 8.83 -1.85 2.73
N ASN A 50 8.56 -0.92 3.64
CA ASN A 50 7.20 -0.68 4.12
C ASN A 50 6.25 -0.24 2.98
N HIS A 51 6.69 0.68 2.12
CA HIS A 51 5.89 1.09 0.96
C HIS A 51 5.62 -0.06 0.00
N PHE A 52 6.58 -0.96 -0.25
CA PHE A 52 6.36 -2.13 -1.10
C PHE A 52 5.25 -3.03 -0.54
N LYS A 53 5.38 -3.40 0.74
CA LYS A 53 4.40 -4.24 1.43
C LYS A 53 3.01 -3.60 1.41
N ARG A 54 2.94 -2.33 1.84
CA ARG A 54 1.67 -1.62 1.98
C ARG A 54 0.95 -1.38 0.65
N THR A 55 1.71 -1.10 -0.41
CA THR A 55 1.15 -0.95 -1.76
C THR A 55 0.52 -2.26 -2.22
N ALA A 56 1.22 -3.39 -2.06
CA ALA A 56 0.72 -4.70 -2.46
C ALA A 56 -0.53 -5.11 -1.66
N GLU A 57 -0.57 -4.86 -0.36
CA GLU A 57 -1.73 -5.13 0.49
C GLU A 57 -2.99 -4.36 0.05
N LEU A 58 -2.87 -3.04 -0.15
CA LEU A 58 -4.01 -2.21 -0.54
C LEU A 58 -4.48 -2.48 -1.98
N GLU A 59 -3.57 -2.76 -2.91
CA GLU A 59 -3.90 -3.13 -4.28
C GLU A 59 -4.61 -4.49 -4.34
N THR A 60 -4.17 -5.45 -3.52
CA THR A 60 -4.82 -6.75 -3.39
C THR A 60 -6.25 -6.61 -2.89
N GLU A 61 -6.47 -5.77 -1.87
CA GLU A 61 -7.81 -5.48 -1.37
C GLU A 61 -8.68 -4.82 -2.43
N TYR A 62 -8.14 -3.85 -3.17
CA TYR A 62 -8.85 -3.22 -4.28
C TYR A 62 -9.29 -4.24 -5.34
N ILE A 63 -8.40 -5.15 -5.77
CA ILE A 63 -8.74 -6.20 -6.75
C ILE A 63 -9.80 -7.15 -6.18
N THR A 64 -9.73 -7.46 -4.88
CA THR A 64 -10.69 -8.32 -4.19
C THR A 64 -12.09 -7.70 -4.18
N ARG A 65 -12.21 -6.39 -3.90
CA ARG A 65 -13.49 -5.66 -3.89
C ARG A 65 -14.04 -5.41 -5.29
N TYR A 66 -13.15 -5.16 -6.26
CA TYR A 66 -13.52 -4.77 -7.63
C TYR A 66 -12.95 -5.77 -8.65
N PRO A 67 -13.40 -7.04 -8.66
CA PRO A 67 -12.90 -8.04 -9.60
C PRO A 67 -13.25 -7.70 -11.06
N SER A 68 -14.30 -6.91 -11.28
CA SER A 68 -14.70 -6.33 -12.57
C SER A 68 -14.40 -4.84 -12.64
N ARG A 69 -13.25 -4.40 -12.12
CA ARG A 69 -12.83 -2.99 -12.15
C ARG A 69 -12.91 -2.40 -13.56
N GLU A 70 -13.11 -1.09 -13.61
CA GLU A 70 -13.09 -0.34 -14.86
C GLU A 70 -11.69 -0.43 -15.48
N VAL A 71 -11.61 -1.14 -16.60
CA VAL A 71 -10.44 -1.14 -17.47
C VAL A 71 -10.79 -0.26 -18.65
N ASP A 72 -10.01 0.82 -18.82
CA ASP A 72 -10.14 1.70 -19.96
C ASP A 72 -9.83 0.92 -21.26
N PRO A 73 -10.80 0.73 -22.17
CA PRO A 73 -10.59 -0.03 -23.39
C PRO A 73 -9.55 0.61 -24.30
N ASP A 74 -9.35 1.93 -24.25
CA ASP A 74 -8.32 2.63 -25.04
C ASP A 74 -6.90 2.32 -24.55
N ARG A 75 -6.77 1.79 -23.31
CA ARG A 75 -5.50 1.32 -22.74
C ARG A 75 -5.24 -0.16 -23.00
N LEU A 76 -6.17 -0.89 -23.61
CA LEU A 76 -5.98 -2.27 -24.02
C LEU A 76 -5.18 -2.31 -25.33
N THR A 77 -3.87 -2.51 -25.24
CA THR A 77 -3.09 -2.92 -26.40
C THR A 77 -3.53 -4.33 -26.81
N GLN A 78 -3.74 -4.56 -28.10
CA GLN A 78 -4.32 -5.81 -28.64
C GLN A 78 -3.41 -7.05 -28.49
N ASP A 79 -2.26 -6.90 -27.84
CA ASP A 79 -1.26 -7.96 -27.66
C ASP A 79 -1.20 -8.36 -26.18
N PHE A 80 -1.94 -9.41 -25.80
CA PHE A 80 -1.83 -10.10 -24.51
C PHE A 80 -1.68 -11.60 -24.73
#